data_AF-A0A1I6MD36-F1
#
_entry.id   AF-A0A1I6MD36-F1
#
_cell.length_a   1.000
_cell.length_b   1.000
_cell.length_c   1.000
_cell.angle_alpha   90.00
_cell.angle_beta   90.00
_cell.angle_gamma   90.00
#
_symmetry.space_group_name_H-M   'P 1'
#
loop_
_entity.id
_entity.type
_entity.pdbx_description
1 polymer ?
#
loop_
_entity_poly.entity_id
_entity_poly.type
_entity_poly.pdbx_seq_one_letter_code
_entity_poly.pdbx_strand_id
1 'polypeptide(L)'
;MKRKLGIGNGERETALRRRTSTRSLFAVPRSSARGFSLLEVIAAILLLAIAVGALMRVASASLNLADKLGQTTRADMLAQGKLDALGIAEPLTLGEREGVFDRDFRWHLRVAPWQGDDLPPDSTLTLYRVELYVLWGDARRPRELKYVTLRTVKKATP
;
A
#
# COMPACT_ATOMS: atom_id res chain seq x y z
N MET A 1 36.97 -35.57 -112.72
CA MET A 1 38.16 -34.69 -112.65
C MET A 1 38.17 -34.00 -111.29
N LYS A 2 39.18 -34.30 -110.44
CA LYS A 2 39.88 -33.44 -109.45
C LYS A 2 39.06 -32.29 -108.81
N ARG A 3 38.96 -32.08 -107.49
CA ARG A 3 39.87 -32.37 -106.36
C ARG A 3 39.18 -32.02 -105.02
N LYS A 4 39.49 -32.80 -103.98
CA LYS A 4 39.43 -32.48 -102.54
C LYS A 4 40.17 -31.17 -102.19
N LEU A 5 39.71 -30.46 -101.15
CA LEU A 5 40.48 -29.85 -100.04
C LEU A 5 39.50 -29.05 -99.16
N GLY A 6 39.51 -29.00 -97.83
CA GLY A 6 40.28 -29.59 -96.73
C GLY A 6 39.50 -29.23 -95.46
N ILE A 7 39.21 -30.19 -94.56
CA ILE A 7 39.96 -30.50 -93.33
C ILE A 7 40.28 -29.26 -92.47
N GLY A 8 39.80 -29.28 -91.22
CA GLY A 8 40.29 -28.38 -90.18
C GLY A 8 39.47 -28.46 -88.88
N ASN A 9 39.49 -29.61 -88.22
CA ASN A 9 39.24 -29.70 -86.79
C ASN A 9 40.43 -29.08 -86.06
N GLY A 10 40.19 -28.33 -84.99
CA GLY A 10 41.23 -28.03 -84.00
C GLY A 10 41.10 -26.65 -83.37
N GLU A 11 40.79 -26.67 -82.07
CA GLU A 11 41.50 -25.89 -81.04
C GLU A 11 41.40 -24.37 -81.16
N ARG A 12 40.76 -23.61 -80.26
CA ARG A 12 40.99 -23.44 -78.82
C ARG A 12 40.29 -22.10 -78.55
N GLU A 13 39.54 -21.92 -77.47
CA GLU A 13 39.99 -21.28 -76.22
C GLU A 13 38.79 -20.40 -75.81
N THR A 14 38.17 -20.71 -74.68
CA THR A 14 38.19 -19.88 -73.45
C THR A 14 37.42 -18.56 -73.55
N ALA A 15 36.65 -18.32 -72.48
CA ALA A 15 35.89 -17.10 -72.20
C ALA A 15 34.67 -16.88 -73.13
N LEU A 16 33.47 -16.62 -72.64
CA LEU A 16 33.14 -15.84 -71.49
C LEU A 16 31.77 -16.29 -70.98
N ARG A 17 31.78 -16.92 -69.83
CA ARG A 17 30.60 -17.17 -69.01
C ARG A 17 30.05 -15.81 -68.56
N ARG A 18 29.16 -15.19 -69.34
CA ARG A 18 28.42 -14.00 -68.90
C ARG A 18 26.93 -14.29 -68.76
N ARG A 19 26.64 -14.65 -67.52
CA ARG A 19 25.36 -14.69 -66.85
C ARG A 19 24.76 -13.28 -66.83
N THR A 20 23.62 -13.07 -67.47
CA THR A 20 22.69 -12.00 -67.10
C THR A 20 21.29 -12.60 -67.02
N SER A 21 21.14 -13.48 -66.03
CA SER A 21 19.86 -13.74 -65.39
C SER A 21 19.38 -12.41 -64.83
N THR A 22 18.30 -11.89 -65.40
CA THR A 22 17.60 -10.69 -64.94
C THR A 22 17.16 -10.92 -63.50
N ARG A 23 17.98 -10.48 -62.56
CA ARG A 23 17.71 -10.56 -61.12
C ARG A 23 16.63 -9.53 -60.84
N SER A 24 15.40 -9.97 -60.58
CA SER A 24 14.35 -9.10 -60.07
C SER A 24 14.82 -8.51 -58.74
N LEU A 25 15.21 -7.22 -58.73
CA LEU A 25 15.79 -6.54 -57.57
C LEU A 25 14.75 -6.07 -56.54
N PHE A 26 13.49 -6.45 -56.69
CA PHE A 26 12.44 -6.13 -55.72
C PHE A 26 11.65 -7.39 -55.37
N ALA A 27 12.29 -8.27 -54.59
CA ALA A 27 11.53 -9.20 -53.77
C ALA A 27 10.87 -8.38 -52.67
N VAL A 28 9.60 -8.00 -52.86
CA VAL A 28 8.76 -7.48 -51.78
C VAL A 28 8.74 -8.57 -50.71
N PRO A 29 9.22 -8.32 -49.47
CA PRO A 29 9.04 -9.27 -48.41
C PRO A 29 7.54 -9.47 -48.28
N ARG A 30 7.06 -10.67 -48.64
CA ARG A 30 5.69 -11.06 -48.33
C ARG A 30 5.63 -11.00 -46.81
N SER A 31 4.95 -10.01 -46.27
CA SER A 31 4.59 -10.00 -44.87
C SER A 31 3.86 -11.32 -44.65
N SER A 32 4.49 -12.23 -43.91
CA SER A 32 3.79 -13.37 -43.37
C SER A 32 2.68 -12.72 -42.57
N ALA A 33 1.44 -12.84 -43.03
CA ALA A 33 0.29 -12.47 -42.24
C ALA A 33 0.35 -13.38 -41.00
N ARG A 34 1.05 -12.91 -39.97
CA ARG A 34 1.11 -13.53 -38.66
C ARG A 34 -0.27 -13.31 -38.08
N GLY A 35 -1.17 -14.25 -38.34
CA GLY A 35 -2.38 -14.37 -37.55
C GLY A 35 -1.99 -14.48 -36.08
N PHE A 36 -2.75 -13.83 -35.20
CA PHE A 36 -2.60 -13.95 -33.76
C PHE A 36 -2.53 -15.43 -33.39
N SER A 37 -1.45 -15.84 -32.74
CA SER A 37 -1.34 -17.22 -32.27
C SER A 37 -2.30 -17.41 -31.10
N LEU A 38 -2.96 -18.58 -31.00
CA LEU A 38 -3.75 -18.93 -29.81
C LEU A 38 -2.92 -18.80 -28.53
N LEU A 39 -1.62 -19.13 -28.62
CA LEU A 39 -0.66 -18.96 -27.52
C LEU A 39 -0.55 -17.51 -27.07
N GLU A 40 -0.66 -16.54 -27.98
CA GLU A 40 -0.55 -15.12 -27.69
C GLU A 40 -1.76 -14.61 -26.91
N VAL A 41 -2.97 -15.04 -27.29
CA VAL A 41 -4.19 -14.72 -26.54
C VAL A 41 -4.14 -15.32 -25.14
N ILE A 42 -3.69 -16.57 -25.03
CA ILE A 42 -3.53 -17.23 -23.72
C ILE A 42 -2.46 -16.49 -22.89
N ALA A 43 -1.31 -16.17 -23.47
CA ALA A 43 -0.25 -15.43 -22.79
C ALA A 43 -0.74 -14.04 -22.33
N ALA A 44 -1.51 -13.33 -23.16
CA ALA A 44 -2.09 -12.03 -22.82
C ALA A 44 -3.08 -12.14 -21.65
N ILE A 45 -3.96 -13.16 -21.65
CA ILE A 45 -4.88 -13.41 -20.54
C ILE A 45 -4.11 -13.77 -19.26
N LEU A 46 -3.05 -14.58 -19.35
CA LEU A 46 -2.22 -14.92 -18.20
C LEU A 46 -1.53 -13.68 -17.61
N LEU A 47 -0.94 -12.84 -18.46
CA LEU A 47 -0.32 -11.58 -18.04
C LEU A 47 -1.36 -10.64 -17.42
N LEU A 48 -2.55 -10.54 -18.02
CA LEU A 48 -3.64 -9.75 -17.48
C LEU A 48 -4.08 -10.26 -16.10
N ALA A 49 -4.24 -11.57 -15.94
CA ALA A 49 -4.64 -12.16 -14.66
C ALA A 49 -3.61 -11.87 -13.56
N ILE A 50 -2.31 -11.96 -13.88
CA ILE A 50 -1.23 -11.59 -12.95
C ILE A 50 -1.30 -10.11 -12.60
N ALA A 51 -1.45 -9.24 -13.60
CA ALA A 51 -1.53 -7.79 -13.41
C ALA A 51 -2.72 -7.38 -12.53
N VAL A 52 -3.92 -7.94 -12.81
CA VAL A 52 -5.12 -7.71 -12.00
C VAL A 52 -4.95 -8.24 -10.59
N GLY A 53 -4.39 -9.44 -10.42
CA GLY A 53 -4.10 -10.01 -9.11
C GLY A 53 -3.15 -9.14 -8.29
N ALA A 54 -2.08 -8.62 -8.92
CA ALA A 54 -1.16 -7.68 -8.29
C ALA A 54 -1.88 -6.38 -7.89
N LEU A 55 -2.71 -5.82 -8.78
CA LEU A 55 -3.48 -4.61 -8.51
C LEU A 55 -4.46 -4.79 -7.34
N MET A 56 -5.17 -5.93 -7.29
CA MET A 56 -6.08 -6.26 -6.20
C MET A 56 -5.36 -6.34 -4.85
N ARG A 57 -4.13 -6.88 -4.82
CA ARG A 57 -3.33 -6.92 -3.58
C ARG A 57 -3.01 -5.51 -3.08
N VAL A 58 -2.60 -4.62 -3.98
CA VAL A 58 -2.31 -3.22 -3.63
C VAL A 58 -3.58 -2.51 -3.15
N ALA A 59 -4.69 -2.63 -3.89
CA ALA A 59 -5.97 -2.02 -3.51
C ALA A 59 -6.45 -2.51 -2.14
N SER A 60 -6.36 -3.82 -1.89
CA SER A 60 -6.71 -4.42 -0.60
C SER A 60 -5.81 -3.90 0.53
N ALA A 61 -4.51 -3.76 0.29
CA ALA A 61 -3.58 -3.20 1.26
C ALA A 61 -3.92 -1.73 1.60
N SER A 62 -4.25 -0.92 0.58
CA SER A 62 -4.67 0.47 0.76
C SER A 62 -5.96 0.60 1.58
N LEU A 63 -6.98 -0.22 1.29
CA LEU A 63 -8.24 -0.22 2.05
C LEU A 63 -8.01 -0.61 3.52
N ASN A 64 -7.22 -1.66 3.76
CA ASN A 64 -6.87 -2.10 5.11
C ASN A 64 -6.09 -1.03 5.89
N LEU A 65 -5.26 -0.25 5.20
CA LEU A 65 -4.54 0.86 5.81
C LEU A 65 -5.48 2.01 6.15
N ALA A 66 -6.37 2.39 5.24
CA ALA A 66 -7.35 3.44 5.44
C ALA A 66 -8.27 3.13 6.64
N ASP A 67 -8.76 1.89 6.75
CA ASP A 67 -9.59 1.45 7.88
C ASP A 67 -8.83 1.57 9.22
N LYS A 68 -7.57 1.15 9.26
CA LYS A 68 -6.72 1.30 10.46
C LYS A 68 -6.52 2.75 10.86
N LEU A 69 -6.31 3.65 9.90
CA LEU A 69 -6.16 5.08 10.17
C LEU A 69 -7.47 5.66 10.70
N GLY A 70 -8.60 5.31 10.09
CA GLY A 70 -9.93 5.71 10.55
C GLY A 70 -10.20 5.29 12.01
N GLN A 71 -9.85 4.04 12.38
CA GLN A 71 -10.00 3.56 13.76
C GLN A 71 -9.16 4.35 14.76
N THR A 72 -7.90 4.66 14.43
CA THR A 72 -7.03 5.46 15.31
C THR A 72 -7.55 6.87 15.48
N THR A 73 -7.96 7.55 14.39
CA THR A 73 -8.56 8.89 14.48
C THR A 73 -9.84 8.87 15.31
N ARG A 74 -10.67 7.84 15.16
CA ARG A 74 -11.89 7.69 15.95
C ARG A 74 -11.57 7.49 17.44
N ALA A 75 -10.56 6.68 17.78
CA ALA A 75 -10.08 6.53 19.15
C ALA A 75 -9.65 7.87 19.76
N ASP A 76 -8.95 8.70 18.97
CA ASP A 76 -8.47 10.02 19.40
C ASP A 76 -9.62 10.98 19.68
N MET A 77 -10.61 11.04 18.78
CA MET A 77 -11.82 11.85 18.99
C MET A 77 -12.60 11.42 20.24
N LEU A 78 -12.77 10.10 20.45
CA LEU A 78 -13.45 9.56 21.63
C LEU A 78 -12.69 9.90 22.92
N ALA A 79 -11.35 9.79 22.88
CA ALA A 79 -10.50 10.11 24.02
C ALA A 79 -10.58 11.59 24.39
N GLN A 80 -10.45 12.47 23.39
CA GLN A 80 -10.54 13.93 23.58
C GLN A 80 -11.90 14.31 24.17
N GLY A 81 -13.00 13.82 23.58
CA GLY A 81 -14.34 14.07 24.12
C GLY A 81 -14.52 13.59 25.56
N LYS A 82 -13.93 12.43 25.92
CA LYS A 82 -13.96 11.93 27.30
C LYS A 82 -13.15 12.81 28.24
N LEU A 83 -11.94 13.21 27.84
CA LEU A 83 -11.07 14.08 28.64
C LEU A 83 -11.64 15.49 28.83
N ASP A 84 -12.36 16.01 27.84
CA ASP A 84 -13.01 17.33 27.89
C ASP A 84 -14.24 17.33 28.79
N ALA A 85 -14.98 16.21 28.86
CA ALA A 85 -16.10 16.05 29.78
C ALA A 85 -15.66 15.94 31.25
N LEU A 86 -14.43 15.48 31.52
CA LEU A 86 -13.89 15.33 32.87
C LEU A 86 -13.67 16.69 33.55
N GLY A 87 -14.27 16.88 34.71
CA GLY A 87 -14.21 18.11 35.51
C GLY A 87 -15.25 19.16 35.12
N ILE A 88 -16.03 18.92 34.05
CA ILE A 88 -17.14 19.81 33.64
C ILE A 88 -18.47 19.08 33.82
N ALA A 89 -18.70 18.01 33.03
CA ALA A 89 -19.93 17.23 33.07
C ALA A 89 -19.81 16.04 34.03
N GLU A 90 -18.61 15.48 34.16
CA GLU A 90 -18.32 14.39 35.09
C GLU A 90 -17.39 14.87 36.21
N PRO A 91 -17.68 14.59 37.49
CA PRO A 91 -16.80 14.97 38.58
C PRO A 91 -15.46 14.23 38.48
N LEU A 92 -14.37 14.93 38.78
CA LEU A 92 -13.04 14.33 38.82
C LEU A 92 -12.86 13.56 40.13
N THR A 93 -13.21 12.28 40.12
CA THR A 93 -13.08 11.38 41.28
C THR A 93 -11.80 10.56 41.19
N LEU A 94 -11.10 10.44 42.31
CA LEU A 94 -9.97 9.55 42.47
C LEU A 94 -10.35 8.08 42.23
N GLY A 95 -9.41 7.30 41.71
CA GLY A 95 -9.55 5.87 41.48
C GLY A 95 -9.61 5.52 40.00
N GLU A 96 -10.09 4.31 39.73
CA GLU A 96 -10.20 3.74 38.38
C GLU A 96 -11.66 3.65 37.96
N ARG A 97 -11.91 3.94 36.69
CA ARG A 97 -13.22 3.82 36.05
C ARG A 97 -13.03 3.16 34.71
N GLU A 98 -13.96 2.32 34.32
CA GLU A 98 -13.94 1.65 33.03
C GLU A 98 -15.32 1.70 32.37
N GLY A 99 -15.33 1.50 31.07
CA GLY A 99 -16.57 1.46 30.32
C GLY A 99 -16.35 1.18 28.84
N VAL A 100 -17.44 1.31 28.09
CA VAL A 100 -17.46 1.14 26.65
C VAL A 100 -17.95 2.43 26.01
N PHE A 101 -17.33 2.82 24.88
CA PHE A 101 -17.87 3.88 24.04
C PHE A 101 -18.92 3.31 23.09
N ASP A 102 -18.58 2.17 22.48
CA ASP A 102 -19.45 1.41 21.59
C ASP A 102 -19.05 -0.08 21.59
N ARG A 103 -19.46 -0.84 20.56
CA ARG A 103 -19.14 -2.26 20.43
C ARG A 103 -17.64 -2.53 20.26
N ASP A 104 -16.93 -1.62 19.61
CA ASP A 104 -15.58 -1.84 19.13
C ASP A 104 -14.53 -1.11 20.00
N PHE A 105 -14.94 -0.06 20.73
CA PHE A 105 -14.08 0.76 21.58
C PHE A 105 -14.47 0.69 23.07
N ARG A 106 -13.48 0.38 23.89
CA ARG A 106 -13.54 0.33 25.36
C ARG A 106 -12.59 1.35 25.95
N TRP A 107 -12.83 1.77 27.19
CA TRP A 107 -11.97 2.72 27.86
C TRP A 107 -11.74 2.37 29.32
N HIS A 108 -10.58 2.78 29.81
CA HIS A 108 -10.18 2.70 31.21
C HIS A 108 -9.53 4.02 31.61
N LEU A 109 -10.00 4.61 32.70
CA LEU A 109 -9.59 5.91 33.22
C LEU A 109 -9.04 5.72 34.62
N ARG A 110 -7.83 6.20 34.86
CA ARG A 110 -7.21 6.22 36.18
C ARG A 110 -6.93 7.65 36.60
N VAL A 111 -7.40 8.02 37.78
CA VAL A 111 -7.18 9.33 38.39
C VAL A 111 -6.45 9.12 39.71
N ALA A 112 -5.24 9.68 39.81
CA ALA A 112 -4.40 9.57 40.99
C ALA A 112 -3.88 10.94 41.43
N PRO A 113 -3.63 11.16 42.74
CA PRO A 113 -2.92 12.35 43.21
C PRO A 113 -1.54 12.44 42.55
N TRP A 114 -1.20 13.62 42.06
CA TRP A 114 0.15 13.90 41.59
C TRP A 114 1.04 14.24 42.79
N GLN A 115 2.19 13.57 42.90
CA GLN A 115 3.12 13.73 44.02
C GLN A 115 4.33 14.63 43.67
N GLY A 116 4.30 15.33 42.53
CA GLY A 116 5.36 16.24 42.14
C GLY A 116 5.31 17.56 42.92
N ASP A 117 6.46 18.20 43.06
CA ASP A 117 6.65 19.46 43.79
C ASP A 117 6.36 20.70 42.90
N ASP A 118 5.46 20.55 41.93
CA ASP A 118 5.14 21.57 40.92
C ASP A 118 4.24 22.69 41.46
N LEU A 119 3.70 22.53 42.66
CA LEU A 119 2.85 23.48 43.34
C LEU A 119 3.56 24.03 44.58
N PRO A 120 3.43 25.34 44.89
CA PRO A 120 3.87 25.87 46.16
C PRO A 120 3.23 25.11 47.35
N PRO A 121 3.95 24.93 48.47
CA PRO A 121 3.44 24.21 49.65
C PRO A 121 2.11 24.77 50.21
N ASP A 122 1.91 26.09 50.10
CA ASP A 122 0.70 26.80 50.53
C ASP A 122 -0.40 26.87 49.46
N SER A 123 -0.28 26.08 48.39
CA SER A 123 -1.29 26.08 47.33
C SER A 123 -2.64 25.55 47.83
N THR A 124 -3.70 26.27 47.48
CA THR A 124 -5.09 25.79 47.66
C THR A 124 -5.53 24.85 46.55
N LEU A 125 -4.63 24.45 45.65
CA LEU A 125 -4.88 23.55 44.53
C LEU A 125 -4.21 22.21 44.77
N THR A 126 -4.85 21.15 44.28
CA THR A 126 -4.29 19.80 44.22
C THR A 126 -4.19 19.41 42.74
N LEU A 127 -3.05 18.86 42.34
CA LEU A 127 -2.88 18.26 41.02
C LEU A 127 -3.30 16.79 41.05
N TYR A 128 -4.10 16.40 40.07
CA TYR A 128 -4.41 15.02 39.77
C TYR A 128 -3.81 14.63 38.41
N ARG A 129 -3.22 13.45 38.36
CA ARG A 129 -2.81 12.81 37.13
C ARG A 129 -3.94 11.94 36.63
N VAL A 130 -4.39 12.24 35.42
CA VAL A 130 -5.46 11.54 34.73
C VAL A 130 -4.83 10.75 33.58
N GLU A 131 -4.94 9.43 33.64
CA GLU A 131 -4.54 8.53 32.57
C GLU A 131 -5.79 7.93 31.92
N LEU A 132 -5.96 8.15 30.63
CA LEU A 132 -7.05 7.55 29.85
C LEU A 132 -6.46 6.56 28.84
N TYR A 133 -6.98 5.35 28.86
CA TYR A 133 -6.65 4.27 27.96
C TYR A 133 -7.87 3.97 27.11
N VAL A 134 -7.71 4.00 25.78
CA VAL A 134 -8.74 3.62 24.82
C VAL A 134 -8.28 2.34 24.14
N LEU A 135 -9.08 1.28 24.27
CA LEU A 135 -8.77 -0.05 23.78
C LEU A 135 -9.74 -0.44 22.67
N TRP A 136 -9.21 -0.98 21.58
CA TRP A 136 -10.00 -1.48 20.45
C TRP A 136 -9.29 -2.63 19.72
N GLY A 137 -9.98 -3.21 18.76
CA GLY A 137 -9.48 -4.34 18.00
C GLY A 137 -9.80 -5.68 18.64
N ASP A 138 -9.44 -6.73 17.92
CA ASP A 138 -9.80 -8.11 18.25
C ASP A 138 -8.87 -8.68 19.34
N ALA A 139 -9.31 -9.72 20.05
CA ALA A 139 -8.56 -10.34 21.14
C ALA A 139 -7.16 -10.83 20.71
N ARG A 140 -6.99 -11.16 19.42
CA ARG A 140 -5.70 -11.56 18.85
C ARG A 140 -4.75 -10.40 18.57
N ARG A 141 -5.27 -9.17 18.41
CA ARG A 141 -4.50 -7.97 18.09
C ARG A 141 -5.11 -6.76 18.79
N PRO A 142 -5.08 -6.72 20.13
CA PRO A 142 -5.56 -5.58 20.87
C PRO A 142 -4.73 -4.36 20.53
N ARG A 143 -5.40 -3.23 20.39
CA ARG A 143 -4.80 -1.91 20.20
C ARG A 143 -5.20 -1.05 21.37
N GLU A 144 -4.27 -0.22 21.80
CA GLU A 144 -4.45 0.69 22.90
C GLU A 144 -3.86 2.04 22.54
N LEU A 145 -4.54 3.09 22.96
CA LEU A 145 -4.01 4.45 22.93
C LEU A 145 -4.11 5.04 24.33
N LYS A 146 -2.99 5.57 24.81
CA LYS A 146 -2.86 6.12 26.16
C LYS A 146 -2.71 7.64 26.08
N TYR A 147 -3.51 8.32 26.89
CA TYR A 147 -3.40 9.75 27.16
C TYR A 147 -3.07 9.97 28.62
N VAL A 148 -2.24 10.98 28.87
CA VAL A 148 -1.90 11.42 30.23
C VAL A 148 -2.08 12.93 30.25
N THR A 149 -2.87 13.40 31.20
CA THR A 149 -3.07 14.83 31.44
C THR A 149 -3.02 15.13 32.93
N LEU A 150 -2.67 16.37 33.27
CA LEU A 150 -2.68 16.89 34.63
C LEU A 150 -3.88 17.83 34.75
N ARG A 151 -4.69 17.62 35.79
CA ARG A 151 -5.84 18.46 36.10
C ARG A 151 -5.68 19.03 37.49
N THR A 152 -5.91 20.34 37.63
CA THR A 152 -5.96 21.03 38.91
C THR A 152 -7.38 20.98 39.45
N VAL A 153 -7.51 20.74 40.74
CA VAL A 153 -8.77 20.87 41.46
C VAL A 153 -8.52 21.71 42.70
N LYS A 154 -9.45 22.59 43.05
CA LYS A 154 -9.36 23.34 44.29
C LYS A 154 -9.49 22.38 45.46
N LYS A 155 -8.53 22.42 46.38
CA LYS A 155 -8.58 21.70 47.65
C LYS A 155 -9.85 22.15 48.37
N ALA A 156 -10.75 21.21 48.67
CA ALA A 156 -11.93 21.52 49.45
C ALA A 156 -11.47 22.10 50.80
N THR A 157 -11.87 23.33 51.07
CA THR A 157 -11.66 23.95 52.38
C THR A 157 -12.52 23.18 53.40
N PRO A 158 -11.96 22.72 54.52
CA PRO A 158 -12.72 22.03 55.56
C PRO A 158 -13.78 22.93 56.18
#